data_AF-A0A497JZP1-F1
#
_entry.id   AF-A0A497JZP1-F1
#
_cell.length_a   1.000
_cell.length_b   1.000
_cell.length_c   1.000
_cell.angle_alpha   90.00
_cell.angle_beta   90.00
_cell.angle_gamma   90.00
#
_symmetry.space_group_name_H-M   'P 1'
#
loop_
_entity.id
_entity.type
_entity.pdbx_description
1 polymer ?
#
loop_
_entity_poly.entity_id
_entity_poly.type
_entity_poly.pdbx_seq_one_letter_code
_entity_poly.pdbx_strand_id
1 'polypeptide(L)'
;MTLSLRSSGPYQKRRYSRLTCEQIGEIHKLAKTEASLRQIAMQLGVAKTTVYYYAKHYCRKMTRFNIKMLTEKEQGYLVGMFVGDGYINRWIDKNENRQRFAVKFILDKQRDQDIADYLQFIFNKAGKKTARLSEKTHH
;
A
#
# COMPACT_ATOMS: atom_id res chain seq x y z
N MET A 1 13.38 48.89 -17.09
CA MET A 1 13.59 47.46 -17.40
C MET A 1 12.24 46.78 -17.49
N THR A 2 11.76 46.53 -18.71
CA THR A 2 10.43 45.95 -18.98
C THR A 2 10.56 44.43 -19.08
N LEU A 3 9.90 43.70 -18.18
CA LEU A 3 9.82 42.24 -18.18
C LEU A 3 8.92 41.79 -19.34
N SER A 4 9.47 41.08 -20.33
CA SER A 4 8.67 40.45 -21.38
C SER A 4 8.04 39.15 -20.85
N LEU A 5 6.72 39.12 -20.84
CA LEU A 5 5.94 37.91 -20.60
C LEU A 5 6.13 36.99 -21.81
N ARG A 6 6.90 35.90 -21.62
CA ARG A 6 6.97 34.81 -22.59
C ARG A 6 5.58 34.19 -22.72
N SER A 7 4.93 34.41 -23.87
CA SER A 7 3.72 33.70 -24.25
C SER A 7 4.04 32.22 -24.37
N SER A 8 3.58 31.41 -23.41
CA SER A 8 3.54 29.96 -23.54
C SER A 8 2.68 29.60 -24.75
N GLY A 9 3.28 28.92 -25.74
CA GLY A 9 2.61 28.50 -26.96
C GLY A 9 1.34 27.66 -26.71
N PRO A 10 0.49 27.48 -27.73
CA PRO A 10 -0.80 26.84 -27.57
C PRO A 10 -0.65 25.43 -26.96
N TYR A 11 -1.43 25.17 -25.90
CA TYR A 11 -1.48 23.87 -25.23
C TYR A 11 -1.95 22.79 -26.23
N GLN A 12 -1.01 22.02 -26.77
CA GLN A 12 -1.34 20.88 -27.62
C GLN A 12 -2.03 19.80 -26.77
N LYS A 13 -3.33 19.67 -26.95
CA LYS A 13 -4.13 18.59 -26.34
C LYS A 13 -3.63 17.26 -26.88
N ARG A 14 -2.83 16.53 -26.08
CA ARG A 14 -2.34 15.19 -26.43
C ARG A 14 -3.53 14.33 -26.87
N ARG A 15 -3.52 13.83 -28.10
CA ARG A 15 -4.50 12.84 -28.56
C ARG A 15 -4.22 11.55 -27.81
N TYR A 16 -5.02 11.27 -26.79
CA TYR A 16 -4.98 9.98 -26.11
C TYR A 16 -5.67 8.96 -27.01
N SER A 17 -4.89 8.17 -27.74
CA SER A 17 -5.41 6.95 -28.36
C SER A 17 -5.87 6.01 -27.24
N ARG A 18 -7.08 5.45 -27.38
CA ARG A 18 -7.51 4.35 -26.49
C ARG A 18 -6.51 3.21 -26.66
N LEU A 19 -6.06 2.64 -25.55
CA LEU A 19 -5.23 1.44 -25.55
C LEU A 19 -5.99 0.28 -26.19
N THR A 20 -5.29 -0.55 -26.96
CA THR A 20 -5.85 -1.80 -27.47
C THR A 20 -6.00 -2.82 -26.34
N CYS A 21 -6.84 -3.83 -26.55
CA CYS A 21 -7.00 -4.93 -25.59
C CYS A 21 -5.67 -5.64 -25.30
N GLU A 22 -4.80 -5.78 -26.31
CA GLU A 22 -3.46 -6.35 -26.17
C GLU A 22 -2.58 -5.51 -25.25
N GLN A 23 -2.57 -4.19 -25.44
CA GLN A 23 -1.78 -3.28 -24.59
C GLN A 23 -2.29 -3.29 -23.15
N ILE A 24 -3.62 -3.38 -22.94
CA ILE A 24 -4.19 -3.54 -21.59
C ILE A 24 -3.78 -4.89 -20.99
N GLY A 25 -3.77 -5.96 -21.78
CA GLY A 25 -3.29 -7.29 -21.38
C GLY A 25 -1.83 -7.28 -20.93
N GLU A 26 -0.96 -6.60 -21.67
CA GLU A 26 0.45 -6.42 -21.30
C GLU A 26 0.63 -5.55 -20.05
N ILE A 27 -0.18 -4.49 -19.86
CA ILE A 27 -0.19 -3.75 -18.60
C ILE A 27 -0.52 -4.68 -17.42
N HIS A 28 -1.53 -5.54 -17.55
CA HIS A 28 -1.89 -6.49 -16.49
C HIS A 28 -0.78 -7.51 -16.22
N LYS A 29 -0.16 -8.05 -17.26
CA LYS A 29 0.94 -9.02 -17.16
C LYS A 29 2.13 -8.40 -16.43
N LEU A 30 2.57 -7.22 -16.86
CA LEU A 30 3.70 -6.52 -16.25
C LEU A 30 3.38 -6.07 -14.82
N ALA A 31 2.17 -5.61 -14.55
CA ALA A 31 1.76 -5.18 -13.20
C ALA A 31 1.72 -6.31 -12.16
N LYS A 32 1.51 -7.56 -12.59
CA LYS A 32 1.59 -8.76 -11.74
C LYS A 32 3.04 -9.14 -11.40
N THR A 33 4.03 -8.65 -12.14
CA THR A 33 5.46 -8.85 -11.84
C THR A 33 6.02 -7.80 -10.87
N GLU A 34 7.32 -7.82 -10.58
CA GLU A 34 7.97 -6.81 -9.73
C GLU A 34 8.20 -5.45 -10.42
N ALA A 35 7.77 -5.27 -11.68
CA ALA A 35 7.89 -4.00 -12.40
C ALA A 35 7.12 -2.84 -11.74
N SER A 36 7.77 -1.67 -11.67
CA SER A 36 7.14 -0.43 -11.20
C SER A 36 6.24 0.18 -12.29
N LEU A 37 5.22 0.94 -11.87
CA LEU A 37 4.35 1.69 -12.80
C LEU A 37 5.13 2.59 -13.77
N ARG A 38 6.29 3.10 -13.34
CA ARG A 38 7.17 3.92 -14.18
C ARG A 38 7.86 3.10 -15.26
N GLN A 39 8.37 1.91 -14.92
CA GLN A 39 8.98 1.00 -15.89
C GLN A 39 7.96 0.54 -16.93
N ILE A 40 6.75 0.17 -16.50
CA ILE A 40 5.66 -0.24 -17.40
C ILE A 40 5.28 0.92 -18.34
N ALA A 41 5.16 2.15 -17.81
CA ALA A 41 4.87 3.33 -18.60
C ALA A 41 5.93 3.62 -19.67
N MET A 42 7.22 3.49 -19.31
CA MET A 42 8.33 3.64 -20.24
C MET A 42 8.34 2.54 -21.31
N GLN A 43 8.13 1.28 -20.91
CA GLN A 43 8.13 0.13 -21.81
C GLN A 43 7.01 0.19 -22.86
N LEU A 44 5.83 0.66 -22.47
CA LEU A 44 4.66 0.72 -23.34
C LEU A 44 4.44 2.09 -23.99
N GLY A 45 5.29 3.08 -23.71
CA GLY A 45 5.17 4.44 -24.26
C GLY A 45 3.89 5.17 -23.84
N VAL A 46 3.34 4.87 -22.66
CA VAL A 46 2.07 5.46 -22.17
C VAL A 46 2.24 6.24 -20.89
N ALA A 47 1.29 7.13 -20.58
CA ALA A 47 1.32 7.90 -19.34
C ALA A 47 1.21 6.98 -18.11
N LYS A 48 1.99 7.28 -17.07
CA LYS A 48 1.96 6.55 -15.78
C LYS A 48 0.56 6.50 -15.17
N THR A 49 -0.23 7.56 -15.32
CA THR A 49 -1.63 7.63 -14.87
C THR A 49 -2.51 6.63 -15.60
N THR A 50 -2.30 6.45 -16.90
CA THR A 50 -2.99 5.44 -17.71
C THR A 50 -2.61 4.03 -17.27
N VAL A 51 -1.32 3.77 -17.05
CA VAL A 51 -0.88 2.48 -16.49
C VAL A 51 -1.54 2.24 -15.14
N TYR A 52 -1.54 3.23 -14.25
CA TYR A 52 -2.20 3.11 -12.95
C TYR A 52 -3.68 2.77 -13.08
N TYR A 53 -4.41 3.42 -14.00
CA TYR A 53 -5.83 3.17 -14.19
C TYR A 53 -6.13 1.69 -14.49
N TYR A 54 -5.37 1.07 -15.40
CA TYR A 54 -5.54 -0.34 -15.77
C TYR A 54 -4.87 -1.31 -14.78
N ALA A 55 -3.79 -0.89 -14.12
CA ALA A 55 -3.02 -1.73 -13.22
C ALA A 55 -3.42 -1.62 -11.74
N LYS A 56 -4.30 -0.69 -11.34
CA LYS A 56 -4.59 -0.35 -9.93
C LYS A 56 -4.93 -1.55 -9.05
N HIS A 57 -5.59 -2.57 -9.60
CA HIS A 57 -5.96 -3.79 -8.88
C HIS A 57 -4.77 -4.72 -8.63
N TYR A 58 -3.76 -4.69 -9.50
CA TYR A 58 -2.52 -5.48 -9.40
C TYR A 58 -1.39 -4.73 -8.69
N CYS A 59 -1.38 -3.40 -8.80
CA CYS A 59 -0.36 -2.54 -8.19
C CYS A 59 -0.61 -2.22 -6.71
N ARG A 60 -1.81 -2.50 -6.18
CA ARG A 60 -2.09 -2.49 -4.73
C ARG A 60 -1.48 -3.74 -4.07
N LYS A 61 -0.16 -3.87 -4.22
CA LYS A 61 0.66 -4.88 -3.55
C LYS A 61 0.44 -4.72 -2.06
N MET A 62 0.16 -5.82 -1.36
CA MET A 62 0.25 -5.82 0.09
C MET A 62 1.66 -5.31 0.44
N THR A 63 1.77 -4.33 1.33
CA THR A 63 3.07 -3.95 1.88
C THR A 63 3.76 -5.23 2.34
N ARG A 64 5.03 -5.43 2.02
CA ARG A 64 5.75 -6.61 2.50
C ARG A 64 6.18 -6.33 3.94
N PHE A 65 5.94 -7.28 4.84
CA PHE A 65 6.50 -7.25 6.19
C PHE A 65 7.85 -7.94 6.11
N ASN A 66 8.93 -7.20 6.32
CA ASN A 66 10.26 -7.75 6.24
C ASN A 66 10.70 -8.26 7.61
N ILE A 67 10.30 -9.49 7.95
CA ILE A 67 10.62 -10.13 9.23
C ILE A 67 12.13 -10.19 9.50
N LYS A 68 12.96 -10.26 8.44
CA LYS A 68 14.43 -10.30 8.55
C LYS A 68 15.04 -8.99 9.06
N MET A 69 14.28 -7.90 9.08
CA MET A 69 14.72 -6.63 9.70
C MET A 69 14.62 -6.66 11.23
N LEU A 70 14.00 -7.70 11.79
CA LEU A 70 13.79 -7.85 13.22
C LEU A 70 14.83 -8.77 13.85
N THR A 71 15.24 -8.46 15.07
CA THR A 71 16.05 -9.36 15.90
C THR A 71 15.23 -10.58 16.34
N GLU A 72 15.88 -11.66 16.74
CA GLU A 72 15.18 -12.86 17.26
C GLU A 72 14.26 -12.53 18.43
N LYS A 73 14.69 -11.63 19.32
CA LYS A 73 13.88 -11.15 20.44
C LYS A 73 12.61 -10.43 19.97
N GLU A 74 12.73 -9.54 18.98
CA GLU A 74 11.58 -8.82 18.41
C GLU A 74 10.61 -9.77 17.70
N GLN A 75 11.16 -10.78 16.98
CA GLN A 75 10.35 -11.82 16.35
C GLN A 75 9.59 -12.65 17.38
N GLY A 76 10.29 -13.13 18.42
CA GLY A 76 9.69 -13.87 19.53
C GLY A 76 8.62 -13.05 20.26
N TYR A 77 8.87 -11.76 20.47
CA TYR A 77 7.89 -10.85 21.07
C TYR A 77 6.62 -10.75 20.21
N LEU A 78 6.73 -10.57 18.89
CA LEU A 78 5.56 -10.54 18.00
C LEU A 78 4.76 -11.83 18.03
N VAL A 79 5.43 -12.98 18.04
CA VAL A 79 4.76 -14.28 18.13
C VAL A 79 4.03 -14.41 19.46
N GLY A 80 4.67 -14.05 20.58
CA GLY A 80 4.05 -14.05 21.90
C GLY A 80 2.81 -13.16 21.96
N MET A 81 2.93 -11.90 21.49
CA MET A 81 1.79 -10.97 21.42
C MET A 81 0.68 -11.49 20.50
N PHE A 82 1.01 -12.14 19.39
CA PHE A 82 0.02 -12.67 18.46
C PHE A 82 -0.75 -13.85 19.06
N VAL A 83 -0.07 -14.73 19.79
CA VAL A 83 -0.71 -15.88 20.46
C VAL A 83 -1.53 -15.45 21.67
N GLY A 84 -1.07 -14.42 22.41
CA GLY A 84 -1.77 -13.90 23.59
C GLY A 84 -2.96 -13.00 23.25
N ASP A 85 -2.69 -11.86 22.61
CA ASP A 85 -3.65 -10.76 22.43
C ASP A 85 -3.99 -10.48 20.95
N GLY A 86 -3.47 -11.32 20.04
CA GLY A 86 -3.68 -11.21 18.61
C GLY A 86 -5.06 -11.69 18.18
N TYR A 87 -5.76 -10.87 17.41
CA TYR A 87 -7.03 -11.21 16.78
C TYR A 87 -6.93 -11.07 15.27
N ILE A 88 -7.31 -12.12 14.53
CA ILE A 88 -7.38 -12.10 13.07
C ILE A 88 -8.79 -11.71 12.64
N ASN A 89 -8.92 -10.55 12.00
CA ASN A 89 -10.13 -10.17 11.29
C ASN A 89 -9.98 -10.49 9.79
N ARG A 90 -10.97 -11.18 9.23
CA ARG A 90 -11.07 -11.48 7.80
C ARG A 90 -12.38 -10.94 7.26
N TRP A 91 -12.32 -10.16 6.17
CA TRP A 91 -13.52 -9.70 5.48
C TRP A 91 -13.31 -9.67 3.97
N ILE A 92 -14.42 -9.69 3.22
CA ILE A 92 -14.40 -9.49 1.77
C ILE A 92 -14.63 -8.00 1.50
N ASP A 93 -13.67 -7.38 0.84
CA ASP A 93 -13.81 -6.04 0.30
C ASP A 93 -14.67 -6.13 -0.97
N LYS A 94 -15.97 -5.82 -0.84
CA LYS A 94 -16.95 -5.93 -1.93
C LYS A 94 -16.61 -5.06 -3.14
N ASN A 95 -15.95 -3.92 -2.94
CA ASN A 95 -15.56 -3.02 -4.02
C ASN A 95 -14.39 -3.57 -4.83
N GLU A 96 -13.55 -4.38 -4.20
CA GLU A 96 -12.31 -4.87 -4.78
C GLU A 96 -12.33 -6.38 -5.03
N ASN A 97 -13.47 -7.03 -4.76
CA ASN A 97 -13.70 -8.48 -4.81
C ASN A 97 -12.52 -9.30 -4.28
N ARG A 98 -11.95 -8.87 -3.15
CA ARG A 98 -10.76 -9.49 -2.55
C ARG A 98 -10.91 -9.70 -1.06
N GLN A 99 -10.28 -10.78 -0.59
CA GLN A 99 -10.17 -11.04 0.83
C GLN A 99 -9.14 -10.10 1.46
N ARG A 100 -9.52 -9.55 2.61
CA ARG A 100 -8.67 -8.74 3.46
C ARG A 100 -8.46 -9.48 4.76
N PHE A 101 -7.25 -9.34 5.28
CA PHE A 101 -6.86 -9.83 6.59
C PHE A 101 -6.27 -8.65 7.35
N ALA A 102 -6.68 -8.49 8.60
CA ALA A 102 -6.05 -7.59 9.55
C ALA A 102 -5.73 -8.38 10.81
N VAL A 103 -4.56 -8.12 11.37
CA VAL A 103 -4.24 -8.52 12.73
C VAL A 103 -4.48 -7.31 13.61
N LYS A 104 -5.33 -7.47 14.63
CA LYS A 104 -5.54 -6.50 15.70
C LYS A 104 -4.86 -7.02 16.97
N PHE A 105 -4.29 -6.13 17.76
CA PHE A 105 -3.90 -6.42 19.13
C PHE A 105 -4.85 -5.63 20.03
N ILE A 106 -5.54 -6.32 20.93
CA ILE A 106 -6.51 -5.69 21.85
C ILE A 106 -5.75 -5.37 23.13
N LEU A 107 -5.52 -4.09 23.38
CA LEU A 107 -4.68 -3.60 24.47
C LEU A 107 -5.47 -2.61 25.33
N ASP A 108 -5.20 -2.60 26.63
CA ASP A 108 -5.75 -1.58 27.51
C ASP A 108 -5.15 -0.21 27.17
N LYS A 109 -6.01 0.80 27.04
CA LYS A 109 -5.60 2.13 26.57
C LYS A 109 -4.67 2.85 27.56
N GLN A 110 -4.82 2.61 28.86
CA GLN A 110 -4.04 3.31 29.89
C GLN A 110 -2.83 2.50 30.31
N ARG A 111 -3.00 1.19 30.53
CA ARG A 111 -1.97 0.32 31.07
C ARG A 111 -0.95 -0.14 30.02
N ASP A 112 -1.40 -0.38 28.79
CA ASP A 112 -0.60 -1.11 27.78
C ASP A 112 -0.06 -0.18 26.68
N GLN A 113 0.13 1.10 27.02
CA GLN A 113 0.56 2.15 26.10
C GLN A 113 1.99 1.92 25.59
N ASP A 114 2.90 1.49 26.47
CA ASP A 114 4.29 1.14 26.15
C ASP A 114 4.38 -0.09 25.23
N ILE A 115 3.53 -1.09 25.46
CA ILE A 115 3.37 -2.27 24.59
C ILE A 115 2.92 -1.82 23.20
N ALA A 116 1.92 -0.94 23.14
CA ALA A 116 1.43 -0.39 21.87
C ALA A 116 2.52 0.43 21.15
N ASP A 117 3.34 1.19 21.86
CA ASP A 117 4.46 1.95 21.29
C ASP A 117 5.54 1.01 20.73
N TYR A 118 5.87 -0.03 21.47
CA TYR A 118 6.87 -1.01 21.06
C TYR A 118 6.42 -1.85 19.85
N LEU A 119 5.16 -2.28 19.80
CA LEU A 119 4.60 -2.96 18.64
C LEU A 119 4.67 -2.07 17.38
N GLN A 120 4.31 -0.78 17.50
CA GLN A 120 4.41 0.14 16.37
C GLN A 120 5.85 0.30 15.89
N PHE A 121 6.80 0.43 16.81
CA PHE A 121 8.22 0.47 16.48
C PHE A 121 8.64 -0.76 15.67
N ILE A 122 8.31 -1.97 16.14
CA ILE A 122 8.65 -3.23 15.45
C ILE A 122 8.02 -3.28 14.04
N PHE A 123 6.73 -2.98 13.92
CA PHE A 123 6.06 -3.00 12.61
C PHE A 123 6.66 -1.96 11.65
N ASN A 124 6.92 -0.75 12.12
CA ASN A 124 7.55 0.29 11.32
C ASN A 124 8.95 -0.13 10.86
N LYS A 125 9.77 -0.72 11.76
CA LYS A 125 11.08 -1.28 11.44
C LYS A 125 11.01 -2.35 10.35
N ALA A 126 9.97 -3.18 10.37
CA ALA A 126 9.72 -4.20 9.35
C ALA A 126 8.99 -3.67 8.08
N GLY A 127 8.85 -2.36 7.92
CA GLY A 127 8.27 -1.72 6.73
C GLY A 127 6.74 -1.73 6.68
N LYS A 128 6.07 -1.97 7.82
CA LYS A 128 4.62 -1.95 7.94
C LYS A 128 4.13 -0.74 8.72
N LYS A 129 3.28 0.06 8.06
CA LYS A 129 2.53 1.10 8.73
C LYS A 129 1.45 0.49 9.62
N THR A 130 1.33 1.05 10.82
CA THR A 130 0.31 0.72 11.81
C THR A 130 -0.61 1.92 12.05
N ALA A 131 -1.78 1.67 12.62
CA ALA A 131 -2.71 2.71 13.04
C ALA A 131 -3.23 2.35 14.44
N ARG A 132 -3.47 3.36 15.29
CA ARG A 132 -4.19 3.19 16.55
C ARG A 132 -5.64 3.52 16.36
N LEU A 133 -6.50 2.65 16.86
CA LEU A 133 -7.93 2.88 16.95
C LEU A 133 -8.31 2.71 18.42
N SER A 134 -9.01 3.69 18.98
CA SER A 134 -9.65 3.53 20.29
C SER A 134 -11.09 3.10 20.06
N GLU A 135 -11.43 1.90 20.48
CA GLU A 135 -12.82 1.44 20.53
C GLU A 135 -13.35 1.68 21.96
N LYS A 136 -14.56 2.24 22.09
CA LYS A 136 -15.23 2.34 23.38
C LYS A 136 -15.93 1.01 23.64
N THR A 137 -15.48 0.27 24.63
CA THR A 137 -16.24 -0.88 25.14
C THR A 137 -17.41 -0.31 25.95
N HIS A 138 -18.63 -0.40 25.41
CA HIS A 138 -19.82 -0.17 26.21
C HIS A 138 -19.99 -1.39 27.12
N HIS A 139 -19.77 -1.18 28.42
CA HIS A 139 -20.14 -2.13 29.46
C HIS A 139 -21.64 -2.05 29.74
#